data_AF-A0A0P4V3R5-F1
#
_entry.id   AF-A0A0P4V3R5-F1
#
_cell.length_a   1.000
_cell.length_b   1.000
_cell.length_c   1.000
_cell.angle_alpha   90.00
_cell.angle_beta   90.00
_cell.angle_gamma   90.00
#
_symmetry.space_group_name_H-M   'P 1'
#
loop_
_entity.id
_entity.type
_entity.pdbx_description
1 polymer ?
#
loop_
_entity_poly.entity_id
_entity_poly.type
_entity_poly.pdbx_seq_one_letter_code
_entity_poly.pdbx_strand_id
1 'polypeptide(L)'
;MVNPDEMNEQSVPNDQTETAPQLNPDIARLQRRWIVELEQMRRFHQWLDEKRTARQPCRVVGDSRTGKTRSEADPYGRACDTYRLKHPPTLITGQPPHIPVVSWQSPPDSGNRDLFEGILQALRYQLNRGTLSEMRSRVYRTLKACQVEMLIVDEAHRLRRN
;
A
#
# COMPACT_ATOMS: atom_id res chain seq x y z
N MET A 1 50.83 44.14 31.64
CA MET A 1 50.44 43.33 30.46
C MET A 1 49.36 42.36 30.93
N VAL A 2 48.14 42.53 30.40
CA VAL A 2 47.00 41.57 30.31
C VAL A 2 46.32 41.04 31.60
N ASN A 3 45.17 41.65 31.92
CA ASN A 3 43.83 41.20 32.40
C ASN A 3 43.51 39.67 32.50
N PRO A 4 42.36 39.20 33.07
CA PRO A 4 41.24 39.90 33.77
C PRO A 4 40.60 39.15 35.00
N ASP A 5 39.66 39.83 35.66
CA ASP A 5 38.40 39.35 36.26
C ASP A 5 38.39 38.15 37.23
N GLU A 6 38.48 38.48 38.52
CA GLU A 6 37.57 37.90 39.51
C GLU A 6 36.12 38.21 39.09
N MET A 7 35.26 37.19 38.99
CA MET A 7 33.86 37.28 39.45
C MET A 7 33.10 35.95 39.27
N ASN A 8 32.59 35.48 40.41
CA ASN A 8 31.26 34.89 40.60
C ASN A 8 31.06 33.39 40.30
N GLU A 9 31.11 32.63 41.40
CA GLU A 9 30.29 31.45 41.63
C GLU A 9 28.82 31.75 41.32
N GLN A 10 28.20 30.97 40.44
CA GLN A 10 26.79 30.63 40.58
C GLN A 10 26.50 29.33 39.83
N SER A 11 26.16 28.34 40.66
CA SER A 11 25.77 26.99 40.31
C SER A 11 24.59 26.99 39.34
N VAL A 12 24.77 26.42 38.16
CA VAL A 12 23.67 26.14 37.22
C VAL A 12 23.26 24.68 37.47
N PRO A 13 22.02 24.40 37.92
CA PRO A 13 21.59 23.03 38.13
C PRO A 13 21.38 22.33 36.79
N ASN A 14 22.01 21.16 36.72
CA ASN A 14 21.88 20.16 35.66
C ASN A 14 20.46 19.56 35.71
N ASP A 15 19.57 19.99 34.81
CA ASP A 15 18.29 19.32 34.58
C ASP A 15 18.13 19.06 33.07
N GLN A 16 18.90 18.10 32.57
CA GLN A 16 18.58 17.41 31.33
C GLN A 16 17.54 16.33 31.64
N THR A 17 16.30 16.74 31.93
CA THR A 17 15.15 15.88 31.71
C THR A 17 14.83 15.92 30.21
N GLU A 18 15.38 14.95 29.48
CA GLU A 18 14.92 14.57 28.14
C GLU A 18 13.43 14.25 28.22
N THR A 19 12.59 15.26 28.03
CA THR A 19 11.16 15.09 27.83
C THR A 19 11.01 14.48 26.45
N ALA A 20 10.85 13.16 26.41
CA ALA A 20 10.35 12.44 25.25
C ALA A 20 9.21 13.27 24.63
N PRO A 21 9.23 13.56 23.32
CA PRO A 21 8.22 14.42 22.73
C PRO A 21 6.87 13.75 22.96
N GLN A 22 6.06 14.33 23.85
CA GLN A 22 4.67 13.95 24.01
C GLN A 22 4.01 14.33 22.69
N LEU A 23 3.98 13.36 21.77
CA LEU A 23 3.34 13.49 20.48
C LEU A 23 1.90 13.91 20.75
N ASN A 24 1.63 15.20 20.53
CA ASN A 24 0.33 15.79 20.76
C ASN A 24 -0.72 14.90 20.07
N PRO A 25 -1.70 14.34 20.82
CA PRO A 25 -2.69 13.42 20.27
C PRO A 25 -3.45 14.03 19.09
N ASP A 26 -3.53 15.36 19.01
CA ASP A 26 -4.10 16.07 17.87
C ASP A 26 -3.22 16.02 16.62
N ILE A 27 -1.89 16.06 16.76
CA ILE A 27 -0.95 15.87 15.65
C ILE A 27 -1.05 14.43 15.14
N ALA A 28 -1.09 13.44 16.05
CA ALA A 28 -1.29 12.04 15.67
C ALA A 28 -2.64 11.80 14.97
N ARG A 29 -3.69 12.51 15.38
CA ARG A 29 -5.02 12.48 14.73
C ARG A 29 -5.01 13.13 13.34
N LEU A 30 -4.28 14.22 13.16
CA LEU A 30 -4.14 14.92 11.87
C LEU A 30 -3.22 14.16 10.88
N GLN A 31 -2.26 13.39 11.39
CA GLN A 31 -1.42 12.50 10.58
C GLN A 31 -2.15 11.25 10.05
N ARG A 32 -3.33 10.92 10.60
CA ARG A 32 -4.17 9.88 10.01
C ARG A 32 -4.68 10.38 8.68
N ARG A 33 -4.45 9.63 7.60
CA ARG A 33 -5.09 9.88 6.31
C ARG A 33 -6.60 9.75 6.48
N TRP A 34 -7.30 10.88 6.51
CA TRP A 34 -8.76 10.92 6.47
C TRP A 34 -9.21 10.58 5.05
N ILE A 35 -9.78 9.38 4.90
CA ILE A 35 -10.41 8.98 3.65
C ILE A 35 -11.88 9.40 3.78
N VAL A 36 -12.25 10.49 3.12
CA VAL A 36 -13.66 10.89 3.01
C VAL A 36 -14.30 10.00 1.95
N GLU A 37 -15.16 9.07 2.39
CA GLU A 37 -15.90 8.20 1.48
C GLU A 37 -17.07 8.95 0.85
N LEU A 38 -16.84 9.48 -0.35
CA LEU A 38 -17.92 9.89 -1.23
C LEU A 38 -18.88 8.70 -1.43
N GLU A 39 -20.19 8.97 -1.50
CA GLU A 39 -21.19 7.91 -1.64
C GLU A 39 -20.94 7.00 -2.86
N GLN A 40 -20.41 7.57 -3.93
CA GLN A 40 -19.98 6.83 -5.12
C GLN A 40 -18.87 5.81 -4.80
N MET A 41 -17.91 6.16 -3.93
CA MET A 41 -16.85 5.25 -3.48
C MET A 41 -17.42 4.12 -2.62
N ARG A 42 -18.41 4.42 -1.76
CA ARG A 42 -19.08 3.39 -0.96
C ARG A 42 -19.82 2.38 -1.84
N ARG A 43 -20.59 2.86 -2.82
CA ARG A 43 -21.28 2.00 -3.80
C ARG A 43 -20.29 1.16 -4.61
N PHE A 44 -19.15 1.75 -5.00
CA PHE A 44 -18.10 1.03 -5.71
C PHE A 44 -17.43 -0.04 -4.85
N HIS A 45 -17.12 0.23 -3.58
CA HIS A 45 -16.57 -0.77 -2.66
C HIS A 45 -17.55 -1.90 -2.38
N GLN A 46 -18.83 -1.58 -2.19
CA GLN A 46 -19.88 -2.59 -2.05
C GLN A 46 -19.95 -3.49 -3.29
N TRP A 47 -19.91 -2.91 -4.48
CA TRP A 47 -19.86 -3.67 -5.73
C TRP A 47 -18.60 -4.54 -5.83
N LEU A 48 -17.42 -4.04 -5.40
CA LEU A 48 -16.21 -4.85 -5.32
C LEU A 48 -16.35 -6.01 -4.33
N ASP A 49 -16.97 -5.80 -3.18
CA ASP A 49 -17.23 -6.86 -2.20
C ASP A 49 -18.11 -7.96 -2.79
N GLU A 50 -19.19 -7.59 -3.48
CA GLU A 50 -20.05 -8.55 -4.20
C GLU A 50 -19.23 -9.38 -5.20
N LYS A 51 -18.33 -8.76 -5.96
CA LYS A 51 -17.46 -9.46 -6.91
C LYS A 51 -16.41 -10.34 -6.24
N ARG A 52 -15.84 -9.90 -5.12
CA ARG A 52 -14.88 -10.66 -4.31
C ARG A 52 -15.53 -11.93 -3.76
N THR A 53 -16.68 -11.79 -3.10
CA THR A 53 -17.41 -12.92 -2.50
C THR A 53 -17.89 -13.91 -3.55
N ALA A 54 -18.36 -13.41 -4.70
CA ALA A 54 -18.77 -14.26 -5.82
C ALA A 54 -17.60 -14.83 -6.64
N ARG A 55 -16.35 -14.41 -6.37
CA ARG A 55 -15.14 -14.74 -7.15
C ARG A 55 -15.32 -14.51 -8.65
N GLN A 56 -16.06 -13.45 -9.01
CA GLN A 56 -16.35 -13.13 -10.40
C GLN A 56 -15.31 -12.15 -10.97
N PRO A 57 -14.74 -12.44 -12.15
CA PRO A 57 -13.90 -11.45 -12.83
C PRO A 57 -14.76 -10.24 -13.22
N CYS A 58 -14.18 -9.05 -13.09
CA CYS A 58 -14.84 -7.82 -13.47
C CYS A 58 -13.84 -6.85 -14.11
N ARG A 59 -14.36 -5.90 -14.89
CA ARG A 59 -13.58 -4.85 -15.54
C ARG A 59 -14.19 -3.51 -15.17
N VAL A 60 -13.36 -2.64 -14.62
CA VAL A 60 -13.74 -1.25 -14.32
C VAL A 60 -13.22 -0.38 -15.44
N VAL A 61 -14.11 0.40 -16.07
CA VAL A 61 -13.78 1.32 -17.17
C VAL A 61 -14.37 2.68 -16.83
N GLY A 62 -13.71 3.74 -17.29
CA GLY A 62 -14.22 5.11 -17.24
C GLY A 62 -13.16 6.07 -17.73
N ASP A 63 -13.53 7.33 -17.90
CA ASP A 63 -12.64 8.34 -18.48
C ASP A 63 -11.45 8.67 -17.57
N SER A 64 -10.33 9.11 -18.14
CA SER A 64 -9.17 9.51 -17.34
C SER A 64 -9.56 10.59 -16.32
N ARG A 65 -8.91 10.59 -15.15
CA ARG A 65 -9.14 11.54 -14.04
C ARG A 65 -10.51 11.45 -13.33
N THR A 66 -11.27 10.37 -13.51
CA THR A 66 -12.50 10.12 -12.71
C THR A 66 -12.24 9.40 -11.37
N GLY A 67 -11.03 9.46 -10.82
CA GLY A 67 -10.70 8.86 -9.51
C GLY A 67 -10.58 7.32 -9.45
N LYS A 68 -10.59 6.61 -10.58
CA LYS A 68 -10.41 5.14 -10.65
C LYS A 68 -9.02 4.69 -10.22
N THR A 69 -8.00 5.40 -10.73
CA THR A 69 -6.59 4.98 -10.81
C THR A 69 -5.67 6.19 -10.64
N ARG A 70 -4.38 5.91 -10.42
CA ARG A 70 -3.35 6.86 -9.98
C ARG A 70 -3.03 7.91 -11.03
N SER A 71 -3.28 9.18 -10.72
CA SER A 71 -2.59 10.30 -11.35
C SER A 71 -1.54 10.88 -10.40
N GLU A 72 -0.37 11.24 -10.93
CA GLU A 72 0.72 11.96 -10.25
C GLU A 72 0.26 13.29 -9.63
N ALA A 73 -0.82 13.87 -10.17
CA ALA A 73 -1.34 15.17 -9.77
C ALA A 73 -2.50 15.13 -8.75
N ASP A 74 -2.93 13.94 -8.28
CA ASP A 74 -4.03 13.85 -7.29
C ASP A 74 -3.61 13.02 -6.05
N PRO A 75 -3.38 13.69 -4.89
CA PRO A 75 -3.02 13.05 -3.63
C PRO A 75 -4.22 12.46 -2.87
N TYR A 76 -5.47 12.70 -3.30
CA TYR A 76 -6.66 12.15 -2.65
C TYR A 76 -6.96 10.73 -3.17
N GLY A 77 -7.13 9.80 -2.23
CA GLY A 77 -6.95 8.36 -2.43
C GLY A 77 -7.95 7.72 -3.39
N ARG A 78 -7.42 6.89 -4.29
CA ARG A 78 -8.13 6.19 -5.37
C ARG A 78 -9.08 5.13 -4.82
N ALA A 79 -10.12 4.80 -5.59
CA ALA A 79 -11.13 3.83 -5.16
C ALA A 79 -10.56 2.42 -4.92
N CYS A 80 -9.72 1.90 -5.83
CA CYS A 80 -9.10 0.58 -5.72
C CYS A 80 -7.99 0.51 -4.64
N ASP A 81 -7.14 1.55 -4.54
CA ASP A 81 -6.11 1.61 -3.49
C ASP A 81 -6.75 1.69 -2.10
N THR A 82 -7.80 2.50 -1.95
CA THR A 82 -8.59 2.59 -0.72
C THR A 82 -9.23 1.25 -0.38
N TYR A 83 -9.79 0.55 -1.37
CA TYR A 83 -10.38 -0.77 -1.16
C TYR A 83 -9.34 -1.79 -0.65
N ARG A 84 -8.11 -1.77 -1.20
CA ARG A 84 -7.00 -2.58 -0.67
C ARG A 84 -6.64 -2.19 0.78
N LEU A 85 -6.59 -0.90 1.10
CA LEU A 85 -6.27 -0.44 2.46
C LEU A 85 -7.34 -0.86 3.50
N LYS A 86 -8.61 -1.00 3.08
CA LYS A 86 -9.69 -1.55 3.91
C LYS A 86 -9.58 -3.06 4.16
N HIS A 87 -8.78 -3.74 3.35
CA HIS A 87 -8.56 -5.19 3.42
C HIS A 87 -7.08 -5.49 3.70
N PRO A 88 -6.56 -5.09 4.88
CA PRO A 88 -5.16 -5.24 5.20
C PRO A 88 -4.77 -6.74 5.31
N PRO A 89 -3.50 -7.08 5.02
CA PRO A 89 -2.98 -8.40 5.30
C PRO A 89 -3.11 -8.78 6.78
N THR A 90 -3.51 -10.02 7.05
CA THR A 90 -3.50 -10.60 8.39
C THR A 90 -2.29 -11.53 8.53
N LEU A 91 -1.43 -11.24 9.50
CA LEU A 91 -0.22 -12.01 9.79
C LEU A 91 -0.42 -12.77 11.10
N ILE A 92 -0.50 -14.09 11.01
CA ILE A 92 -0.56 -14.98 12.17
C ILE A 92 0.76 -15.74 12.25
N THR A 93 1.45 -15.65 13.38
CA THR A 93 2.74 -16.32 13.58
C THR A 93 2.61 -17.82 13.34
N GLY A 94 3.47 -18.37 12.48
CA GLY A 94 3.46 -19.79 12.12
C GLY A 94 2.48 -20.17 11.00
N GLN A 95 1.68 -19.24 10.48
CA GLN A 95 0.83 -19.46 9.30
C GLN A 95 1.26 -18.59 8.12
N PRO A 96 0.97 -19.02 6.88
CA PRO A 96 1.08 -18.16 5.71
C PRO A 96 0.24 -16.88 5.89
N PRO A 97 0.70 -15.72 5.37
CA PRO A 97 -0.02 -14.47 5.51
C PRO A 97 -1.34 -14.51 4.73
N HIS A 98 -2.46 -14.14 5.35
CA HIS A 98 -3.73 -13.95 4.64
C HIS A 98 -3.74 -12.56 4.00
N ILE A 99 -3.75 -12.49 2.67
CA ILE A 99 -3.71 -11.25 1.90
C ILE A 99 -4.97 -11.19 1.02
N PRO A 100 -6.11 -10.70 1.56
CA PRO A 100 -7.40 -10.80 0.87
C PRO A 100 -7.42 -10.04 -0.47
N VAL A 101 -6.77 -8.88 -0.54
CA VAL A 101 -6.73 -8.03 -1.74
C VAL A 101 -5.29 -7.70 -2.10
N VAL A 102 -4.88 -8.09 -3.31
CA VAL A 102 -3.60 -7.71 -3.92
C VAL A 102 -3.88 -6.66 -4.99
N SER A 103 -3.10 -5.59 -5.01
CA SER A 103 -3.13 -4.60 -6.10
C SER A 103 -1.77 -4.54 -6.78
N TRP A 104 -1.78 -4.57 -8.10
CA TRP A 104 -0.62 -4.35 -8.94
C TRP A 104 -0.97 -3.34 -10.03
N GLN A 105 -0.15 -2.30 -10.17
CA GLN A 105 -0.27 -1.32 -11.23
C GLN A 105 0.68 -1.67 -12.36
N SER A 106 0.14 -1.80 -13.56
CA SER A 106 0.89 -2.13 -14.76
C SER A 106 1.85 -0.99 -15.14
N PRO A 107 3.18 -1.25 -15.20
CA PRO A 107 4.13 -0.32 -15.78
C PRO A 107 3.85 -0.08 -17.28
N PRO A 108 4.29 1.05 -17.85
CA PRO A 108 4.30 1.25 -19.30
C PRO A 108 5.00 0.08 -20.00
N ASP A 109 4.47 -0.36 -21.13
CA ASP A 109 5.03 -1.42 -21.98
C ASP A 109 5.21 -2.79 -21.33
N SER A 110 4.56 -3.04 -20.18
CA SER A 110 4.71 -4.29 -19.43
C SER A 110 4.26 -5.53 -20.19
N GLY A 111 5.04 -6.60 -20.06
CA GLY A 111 4.73 -7.93 -20.57
C GLY A 111 4.23 -8.87 -19.49
N ASN A 112 3.96 -10.12 -19.90
CA ASN A 112 3.51 -11.18 -18.99
C ASN A 112 4.49 -11.46 -17.85
N ARG A 113 5.80 -11.28 -18.09
CA ARG A 113 6.83 -11.46 -17.07
C ARG A 113 6.70 -10.42 -15.97
N ASP A 114 6.55 -9.15 -16.33
CA ASP A 114 6.41 -8.03 -15.39
C ASP A 114 5.16 -8.17 -14.52
N LEU A 115 4.07 -8.71 -15.08
CA LEU A 115 2.86 -9.04 -14.33
C LEU A 115 3.17 -10.06 -13.23
N PHE A 116 3.81 -11.18 -13.56
CA PHE A 116 4.09 -12.23 -12.58
C PHE A 116 5.09 -11.77 -11.52
N GLU A 117 6.16 -11.09 -11.93
CA GLU A 117 7.15 -10.51 -11.01
C GLU A 117 6.51 -9.46 -10.09
N GLY A 118 5.66 -8.60 -10.66
CA GLY A 118 4.93 -7.57 -9.92
C GLY A 118 3.95 -8.13 -8.89
N ILE A 119 3.24 -9.21 -9.20
CA ILE A 119 2.36 -9.89 -8.24
C ILE A 119 3.19 -10.49 -7.07
N LEU A 120 4.30 -11.16 -7.36
CA LEU A 120 5.18 -11.73 -6.32
C LEU A 120 5.76 -10.64 -5.42
N GLN A 121 6.17 -9.52 -6.02
CA GLN A 121 6.68 -8.36 -5.29
C GLN A 121 5.59 -7.74 -4.40
N ALA A 122 4.35 -7.62 -4.90
CA ALA A 122 3.21 -7.12 -4.13
C ALA A 122 2.90 -8.02 -2.92
N LEU A 123 3.12 -9.33 -3.05
CA LEU A 123 2.97 -10.31 -1.98
C LEU A 123 4.19 -10.38 -1.03
N ARG A 124 5.21 -9.52 -1.23
CA ARG A 124 6.48 -9.50 -0.47
C ARG A 124 7.27 -10.81 -0.55
N TYR A 125 6.99 -11.67 -1.52
CA TYR A 125 7.82 -12.83 -1.81
C TYR A 125 8.97 -12.41 -2.73
N GLN A 126 10.21 -12.50 -2.24
CA GLN A 126 11.38 -12.36 -3.10
C GLN A 126 11.56 -13.61 -3.97
N LEU A 127 11.86 -13.44 -5.26
CA LEU A 127 12.96 -14.10 -6.00
C LEU A 127 12.77 -14.02 -7.54
N ASN A 128 13.76 -13.39 -8.18
CA ASN A 128 13.88 -13.07 -9.62
C ASN A 128 14.62 -14.15 -10.44
N ARG A 129 14.27 -15.44 -10.33
CA ARG A 129 14.94 -16.49 -11.12
C ARG A 129 13.99 -17.61 -11.52
N GLY A 130 14.07 -18.01 -12.80
CA GLY A 130 13.28 -19.07 -13.41
C GLY A 130 12.73 -18.70 -14.79
N THR A 131 12.19 -19.70 -15.48
CA THR A 131 11.45 -19.52 -16.74
C THR A 131 10.08 -18.89 -16.48
N LEU A 132 9.42 -18.38 -17.53
CA LEU A 132 8.06 -17.82 -17.42
C LEU A 132 7.05 -18.83 -16.86
N SER A 133 7.19 -20.11 -17.22
CA SER A 133 6.30 -21.18 -16.75
C SER A 133 6.47 -21.44 -15.24
N GLU A 134 7.70 -21.41 -14.76
CA GLU A 134 8.03 -21.56 -13.33
C GLU A 134 7.49 -20.36 -12.53
N MET A 135 7.68 -19.14 -13.05
CA MET A 135 7.14 -17.92 -12.42
C MET A 135 5.62 -17.96 -12.33
N ARG A 136 4.92 -18.30 -13.42
CA ARG A 136 3.47 -18.46 -13.43
C ARG A 136 3.00 -19.49 -12.39
N SER A 137 3.66 -20.65 -12.35
CA SER A 137 3.33 -21.72 -11.39
C SER A 137 3.55 -21.26 -9.95
N ARG A 138 4.61 -20.49 -9.69
CA ARG A 138 4.90 -19.91 -8.38
C ARG A 138 3.84 -18.89 -7.98
N VAL A 139 3.46 -17.98 -8.87
CA VAL A 139 2.38 -17.01 -8.62
C VAL A 139 1.10 -17.70 -8.19
N TYR A 140 0.65 -18.73 -8.93
CA TYR A 140 -0.56 -19.46 -8.55
C TYR A 140 -0.47 -20.12 -7.17
N ARG A 141 0.69 -20.71 -6.83
CA ARG A 141 0.92 -21.30 -5.50
C ARG A 141 0.91 -20.23 -4.42
N THR A 142 1.56 -19.09 -4.63
CA THR A 142 1.63 -18.01 -3.66
C THR A 142 0.27 -17.36 -3.45
N LEU A 143 -0.50 -17.09 -4.51
CA LEU A 143 -1.86 -16.56 -4.41
C LEU A 143 -2.75 -17.50 -3.59
N LYS A 144 -2.64 -18.82 -3.80
CA LYS A 144 -3.39 -19.83 -3.03
C LYS A 144 -2.92 -19.90 -1.57
N ALA A 145 -1.61 -19.91 -1.33
CA ALA A 145 -1.03 -19.99 0.00
C ALA A 145 -1.37 -18.75 0.84
N CYS A 146 -1.38 -17.57 0.22
CA CYS A 146 -1.76 -16.32 0.86
C CYS A 146 -3.29 -16.10 0.90
N GLN A 147 -4.07 -17.09 0.45
CA GLN A 147 -5.54 -17.04 0.44
C GLN A 147 -6.08 -15.75 -0.20
N VAL A 148 -5.49 -15.34 -1.32
CA VAL A 148 -5.91 -14.13 -2.03
C VAL A 148 -7.31 -14.33 -2.60
N GLU A 149 -8.20 -13.38 -2.29
CA GLU A 149 -9.60 -13.40 -2.73
C GLU A 149 -9.79 -12.55 -3.99
N MET A 150 -9.02 -11.48 -4.12
CA MET A 150 -9.09 -10.56 -5.26
C MET A 150 -7.70 -10.05 -5.66
N LEU A 151 -7.40 -10.14 -6.95
CA LEU A 151 -6.27 -9.47 -7.59
C LEU A 151 -6.79 -8.30 -8.42
N ILE A 152 -6.35 -7.09 -8.08
CA ILE A 152 -6.65 -5.86 -8.82
C ILE A 152 -5.45 -5.57 -9.72
N VAL A 153 -5.70 -5.51 -11.02
CA VAL A 153 -4.72 -5.08 -12.03
C VAL A 153 -5.09 -3.69 -12.50
N ASP A 154 -4.31 -2.71 -12.06
CA ASP A 154 -4.51 -1.31 -12.41
C ASP A 154 -3.74 -0.93 -13.67
N GLU A 155 -4.26 0.02 -14.46
CA GLU A 155 -3.72 0.38 -15.78
C GLU A 155 -3.56 -0.82 -16.73
N ALA A 156 -4.44 -1.83 -16.63
CA ALA A 156 -4.34 -3.10 -17.37
C ALA A 156 -4.23 -2.98 -18.90
N HIS A 157 -4.63 -1.84 -19.48
CA HIS A 157 -4.50 -1.58 -20.91
C HIS A 157 -3.05 -1.42 -21.38
N ARG A 158 -2.09 -1.24 -20.45
CA ARG A 158 -0.65 -1.16 -20.74
C ARG A 158 0.02 -2.54 -20.91
N LEU A 159 -0.68 -3.61 -20.55
CA LEU A 159 -0.20 -4.98 -20.77
C LEU A 159 -0.21 -5.31 -22.26
N ARG A 160 0.92 -5.76 -22.78
CA ARG A 160 1.02 -6.24 -24.16
C ARG A 160 0.09 -7.44 -24.37
N ARG A 161 -0.69 -7.40 -25.45
CA ARG A 161 -1.42 -8.57 -25.94
C ARG A 161 -0.42 -9.51 -26.60
N ASN A 162 -0.19 -10.66 -25.98
CA ASN A 162 0.52 -11.77 -26.62
C ASN A 162 -0.39 -12.46 -27.65
#